data_AF-A0A2V7XIT0-F1
#
_entry.id   AF-A0A2V7XIT0-F1
#
_cell.length_a   1.000
_cell.length_b   1.000
_cell.length_c   1.000
_cell.angle_alpha   90.00
_cell.angle_beta   90.00
_cell.angle_gamma   90.00
#
_symmetry.space_group_name_H-M   'P 1'
#
loop_
_entity.id
_entity.type
_entity.pdbx_description
1 polymer ?
#
loop_
_entity_poly.entity_id
_entity_poly.type
_entity_poly.pdbx_seq_one_letter_code
_entity_poly.pdbx_strand_id
1 'polypeptide(L)'
;MPADAAVDVFFLADLKKITERYGNRGYRAVQLEAGILGGKLYLAAYAQGLGASGLTFYDDDVVSFFSPHARGKNAIFLVALGRSALRQSATP
;
A
#
# COMPACT_ATOMS: atom_id res chain seq x y z
N MET A 1 -10.13 -2.98 11.48
CA MET A 1 -9.32 -3.35 10.30
C MET A 1 -8.03 -2.54 10.21
N PRO A 2 -8.00 -1.19 10.07
CA PRO A 2 -6.72 -0.47 10.02
C PRO A 2 -5.91 -0.57 11.33
N ALA A 3 -6.55 -0.26 12.47
CA ALA A 3 -5.91 -0.37 13.78
C ALA A 3 -5.59 -1.82 14.21
N ASP A 4 -6.24 -2.79 13.56
CA ASP A 4 -6.10 -4.23 13.86
C ASP A 4 -5.37 -4.98 12.73
N ALA A 5 -4.79 -4.25 11.77
CA ALA A 5 -4.03 -4.86 10.70
C ALA A 5 -2.80 -5.51 11.33
N ALA A 6 -2.47 -6.72 10.86
CA ALA A 6 -1.24 -7.37 11.28
C ALA A 6 -0.03 -6.72 10.58
N VAL A 7 -0.22 -6.28 9.33
CA VAL A 7 0.81 -5.66 8.50
C VAL A 7 0.18 -4.60 7.60
N ASP A 8 0.81 -3.44 7.52
CA ASP A 8 0.52 -2.39 6.54
C ASP A 8 1.66 -2.29 5.52
N VAL A 9 1.34 -2.50 4.23
CA VAL A 9 2.31 -2.43 3.14
C VAL A 9 2.14 -1.13 2.37
N PHE A 10 3.10 -0.21 2.53
CA PHE A 10 3.14 1.05 1.80
C PHE A 10 4.01 0.94 0.54
N PHE A 11 3.47 1.39 -0.58
CA PHE A 11 4.18 1.51 -1.85
C PHE A 11 4.72 2.94 -1.98
N LEU A 12 6.04 3.08 -1.97
CA LEU A 12 6.73 4.38 -2.06
C LEU A 12 7.49 4.50 -3.38
N ALA A 13 7.46 5.67 -4.00
CA ALA A 13 8.17 5.93 -5.25
C ALA A 13 8.79 7.33 -5.30
N ASP A 14 9.94 7.46 -5.98
CA ASP A 14 10.55 8.77 -6.25
C ASP A 14 9.85 9.43 -7.45
N LEU A 15 8.77 10.17 -7.16
CA LEU A 15 7.96 10.80 -8.21
C LEU A 15 8.73 11.85 -9.00
N LYS A 16 9.71 12.51 -8.39
CA LYS A 16 10.55 13.48 -9.08
C LYS A 16 11.32 12.82 -10.21
N LYS A 17 12.08 11.75 -9.91
CA LYS A 17 12.83 11.02 -10.95
C LYS A 17 11.92 10.40 -12.02
N ILE A 18 10.75 9.90 -11.62
CA ILE A 18 9.79 9.30 -12.56
C ILE A 18 9.23 10.36 -13.52
N THR A 19 8.83 11.51 -13.00
CA THR A 19 8.25 12.58 -13.83
C THR A 19 9.31 13.30 -14.66
N GLU A 20 10.55 13.42 -14.19
CA GLU A 20 11.70 13.87 -15.00
C GLU A 20 11.91 12.97 -16.23
N ARG A 21 11.74 11.65 -16.08
CA ARG A 21 11.96 10.69 -17.17
C ARG A 21 10.76 10.51 -18.10
N TYR A 22 9.54 10.47 -17.57
CA TYR A 22 8.34 10.08 -18.31
C TYR A 22 7.28 11.20 -18.40
N GLY A 23 7.61 12.40 -17.93
CA GLY A 23 6.68 13.52 -17.82
C GLY A 23 5.49 13.22 -16.90
N ASN A 24 4.41 13.98 -17.07
CA ASN A 24 3.19 13.82 -16.27
C ASN A 24 2.53 12.44 -16.43
N ARG A 25 2.83 11.69 -17.51
CA ARG A 25 2.36 10.31 -17.67
C ARG A 25 3.01 9.35 -16.67
N GLY A 26 4.21 9.67 -16.18
CA GLY A 26 4.89 8.89 -15.14
C GLY A 26 4.08 8.78 -13.85
N TYR A 27 3.31 9.81 -13.48
CA TYR A 27 2.42 9.75 -12.33
C TYR A 27 1.33 8.69 -12.49
N ARG A 28 0.73 8.60 -13.69
CA ARG A 28 -0.28 7.57 -13.99
C ARG A 28 0.34 6.17 -13.99
N ALA A 29 1.56 6.04 -14.53
CA ALA A 29 2.26 4.77 -14.58
C ALA A 29 2.57 4.24 -13.17
N VAL A 30 3.07 5.08 -12.26
CA VAL A 30 3.40 4.63 -10.90
C VAL A 30 2.15 4.23 -10.11
N GLN A 31 1.04 4.96 -10.29
CA GLN A 31 -0.23 4.62 -9.67
C GLN A 31 -0.76 3.27 -10.18
N LEU A 32 -0.63 3.02 -11.50
CA LEU A 32 -0.99 1.74 -12.09
C LEU A 32 -0.11 0.59 -11.57
N GLU A 33 1.20 0.80 -11.48
CA GLU A 33 2.14 -0.20 -10.94
C GLU A 33 1.83 -0.54 -9.48
N ALA A 34 1.62 0.48 -8.64
CA ALA A 34 1.22 0.30 -7.25
C ALA A 34 -0.12 -0.46 -7.14
N GLY A 35 -1.09 -0.16 -8.01
CA GLY A 35 -2.37 -0.87 -8.09
C GLY A 35 -2.22 -2.34 -8.48
N ILE A 36 -1.35 -2.66 -9.45
CA ILE A 36 -1.06 -4.05 -9.86
C ILE A 36 -0.41 -4.83 -8.71
N LEU A 37 0.59 -4.23 -8.03
CA LEU A 37 1.25 -4.86 -6.90
C LEU A 37 0.30 -5.06 -5.72
N GLY A 38 -0.52 -4.05 -5.40
CA GLY A 38 -1.54 -4.15 -4.37
C GLY A 38 -2.60 -5.20 -4.69
N GLY A 39 -3.08 -5.27 -5.94
CA GLY A 39 -4.01 -6.32 -6.38
C GLY A 39 -3.45 -7.73 -6.21
N LYS A 40 -2.15 -7.93 -6.44
CA LYS A 40 -1.48 -9.21 -6.13
C LYS A 40 -1.48 -9.51 -4.64
N LEU A 41 -1.23 -8.52 -3.77
CA LEU A 41 -1.32 -8.71 -2.32
C LEU A 41 -2.73 -9.11 -1.88
N TYR A 42 -3.76 -8.48 -2.44
CA TYR A 42 -5.15 -8.86 -2.20
C TYR A 42 -5.41 -10.34 -2.54
N LEU A 43 -5.05 -10.75 -3.76
CA LEU A 43 -5.25 -12.13 -4.21
C LEU A 43 -4.47 -13.14 -3.36
N ALA A 44 -3.23 -12.82 -3.01
CA ALA A 44 -2.41 -13.67 -2.15
C ALA A 44 -3.00 -13.79 -0.74
N ALA A 45 -3.43 -12.68 -0.14
CA ALA A 45 -4.07 -12.68 1.18
C ALA A 45 -5.33 -13.54 1.18
N TYR A 46 -6.20 -13.38 0.18
CA TYR A 46 -7.43 -14.16 0.06
C TYR A 46 -7.15 -15.65 -0.16
N ALA A 47 -6.15 -16.00 -0.97
CA ALA A 47 -5.73 -17.39 -1.17
C ALA A 47 -5.25 -18.04 0.13
N GLN A 48 -4.63 -17.28 1.04
CA GLN A 48 -4.22 -17.73 2.37
C GLN A 48 -5.34 -17.62 3.41
N GLY A 49 -6.55 -17.21 3.02
CA GLY A 49 -7.68 -17.07 3.93
C GLY A 49 -7.59 -15.89 4.89
N LEU A 50 -6.75 -14.91 4.58
CA LEU A 50 -6.60 -13.63 5.28
C LEU A 50 -7.49 -12.55 4.66
N GLY A 51 -7.59 -11.40 5.32
CA GLY A 51 -8.22 -10.18 4.82
C GLY A 51 -7.18 -9.18 4.30
N ALA A 52 -7.60 -8.37 3.34
CA ALA A 52 -6.83 -7.26 2.78
C ALA A 52 -7.75 -6.06 2.54
N SER A 53 -7.24 -4.85 2.75
CA SER A 53 -7.99 -3.60 2.50
C SER A 53 -7.03 -2.47 2.11
N GLY A 54 -7.48 -1.61 1.20
CA GLY A 54 -6.76 -0.43 0.74
C GLY A 54 -7.34 0.77 1.47
N LEU A 55 -6.46 1.67 1.92
CA LEU A 55 -6.83 2.78 2.79
C LEU A 55 -6.18 4.07 2.31
N THR A 56 -6.78 5.19 2.68
CA THR A 56 -6.17 6.52 2.57
C THR A 56 -5.29 6.79 3.79
N PHE A 57 -4.24 7.58 3.62
CA PHE A 57 -3.25 7.88 4.64
C PHE A 57 -2.74 9.33 4.44
N TYR A 58 -2.02 9.84 5.43
CA TYR A 58 -1.30 11.11 5.32
C TYR A 58 0.10 10.87 4.74
N ASP A 59 0.35 11.35 3.54
CA ASP A 59 1.58 11.09 2.77
C ASP A 59 2.85 11.49 3.54
N ASP A 60 2.85 12.69 4.13
CA ASP A 60 4.01 13.24 4.83
C ASP A 60 4.35 12.44 6.11
N ASP A 61 3.34 11.97 6.83
CA ASP A 61 3.52 11.14 8.01
C ASP A 61 4.15 9.78 7.65
N VAL A 62 3.72 9.19 6.53
CA VAL A 62 4.30 7.94 6.02
C VAL A 62 5.77 8.14 5.64
N VAL A 63 6.09 9.22 4.91
CA VAL A 63 7.48 9.52 4.50
C VAL A 63 8.36 9.81 5.72
N SER A 64 7.83 10.52 6.72
CA SER A 64 8.50 10.78 7.98
C SER A 64 8.80 9.48 8.73
N PHE A 65 7.80 8.61 8.86
CA PHE A 65 7.91 7.32 9.55
C PHE A 65 8.99 6.41 8.93
N PHE A 66 9.04 6.29 7.61
CA PHE A 66 10.01 5.46 6.90
C PHE A 66 11.35 6.15 6.59
N SER A 67 11.58 7.35 7.12
CA SER A 67 12.86 8.04 6.95
C SER A 67 13.98 7.37 7.77
N PRO A 68 15.24 7.38 7.28
CA PRO A 68 15.74 8.13 6.13
C PRO A 68 15.47 7.47 4.77
N HIS A 69 15.05 6.20 4.75
CA HIS A 69 14.93 5.44 3.51
C HIS A 69 13.87 6.03 2.57
N ALA A 70 12.75 6.52 3.11
CA ALA A 70 11.69 7.14 2.33
C ALA A 70 11.98 8.60 1.92
N ARG A 71 13.09 9.20 2.36
CA ARG A 71 13.39 10.60 2.07
C ARG A 71 13.45 10.85 0.55
N GLY A 72 12.69 11.84 0.08
CA GLY A 72 12.57 12.16 -1.35
C GLY A 72 11.69 11.20 -2.15
N LYS A 73 11.00 10.25 -1.50
CA LYS A 73 9.95 9.44 -2.10
C LYS A 73 8.58 9.98 -1.67
N ASN A 74 7.55 9.51 -2.38
CA ASN A 74 6.15 9.82 -2.16
C ASN A 74 5.40 8.51 -1.87
N ALA A 75 4.46 8.56 -0.93
CA ALA A 75 3.55 7.46 -0.70
C ALA A 75 2.52 7.40 -1.84
N ILE A 76 2.35 6.22 -2.43
CA ILE A 76 1.51 6.04 -3.63
C ILE A 76 0.26 5.25 -3.28
N PHE A 77 0.42 4.16 -2.54
CA PHE A 77 -0.68 3.27 -2.18
C PHE A 77 -0.35 2.50 -0.89
N LEU A 78 -1.39 1.97 -0.25
CA LEU A 78 -1.31 1.17 0.97
C LEU A 78 -2.24 -0.04 0.84
N VAL A 79 -1.77 -1.21 1.28
CA VAL A 79 -2.61 -2.37 1.56
C VAL A 79 -2.38 -2.82 3.00
N ALA A 80 -3.44 -2.75 3.80
CA ALA A 80 -3.54 -3.33 5.13
C ALA A 80 -3.90 -4.83 5.02
N LEU A 81 -3.20 -5.67 5.76
CA LEU A 81 -3.33 -7.14 5.75
C LEU A 81 -3.56 -7.65 7.17
N GLY A 82 -4.45 -8.64 7.32
CA GLY A 82 -4.70 -9.20 8.64
C GLY A 82 -5.75 -10.32 8.64
N ARG A 83 -6.22 -10.70 9.83
CA ARG A 83 -7.30 -11.69 9.94
C ARG A 83 -8.62 -11.06 9.50
N SER A 84 -9.30 -11.70 8.55
CA SER A 84 -10.64 -11.25 8.12
C SER A 84 -11.62 -11.25 9.29
N ALA A 85 -12.25 -10.11 9.56
CA ALA A 85 -13.21 -9.94 10.65
C ALA A 85 -14.42 -10.89 10.49
N LEU A 86 -14.85 -11.16 9.25
CA LEU A 86 -15.91 -12.13 8.94
C LEU A 86 -15.54 -13.57 9.35
N ARG A 87 -14.24 -13.88 9.43
CA ARG A 87 -13.73 -15.18 9.87
C ARG A 87 -13.41 -15.22 11.36
N GLN A 88 -13.16 -14.08 12.00
CA GLN A 88 -12.97 -14.02 13.45
C GLN A 88 -14.26 -14.39 14.20
N SER A 89 -15.42 -14.00 13.68
CA SER A 89 -16.74 -14.36 14.23
C SER A 89 -17.16 -15.81 13.98
N ALA A 90 -16.40 -16.59 13.20
CA ALA A 90 -16.71 -17.98 12.86
C ALA A 90 -15.96 -19.01 13.72
N THR A 91 -15.24 -18.55 14.76
CA THR A 91 -14.62 -19.44 15.76
C THR A 91 -15.49 -19.38 17.02
N PRO A 92 -16.01 -20.51 17.53
CA PRO A 92 -16.79 -20.55 18.77
C PRO A 92 -15.96 -20.21 20.01
#